data_AF-A0A0F9ERG7-F1
#
_entry.id   AF-A0A0F9ERG7-F1
#
_cell.length_a   1.000
_cell.length_b   1.000
_cell.length_c   1.000
_cell.angle_alpha   90.00
_cell.angle_beta   90.00
_cell.angle_gamma   90.00
#
_symmetry.space_group_name_H-M   'P 1'
#
loop_
_entity.id
_entity.type
_entity.pdbx_description
1 polymer ?
#
loop_
_entity_poly.entity_id
_entity_poly.type
_entity_poly.pdbx_seq_one_letter_code
_entity_poly.pdbx_strand_id
1 'polypeptide(L)'
;MWEVTKQTVRAGMRGTAALALALVIGQSAAAQNLFAPVARVNDEAITGYEVQQRQRFMQLIGAPGTDTNSVIDSLIEDRLRGQILEQAGLEVTPDGIRAGMTEFAGRADLTTDEFLKVLGQAQISEETFRDFIVISAAWRDLIRARYNG
;
A
#
# COMPACT_ATOMS: atom_id res chain seq x y z
N MET A 1 46.89 9.51 17.84
CA MET A 1 46.29 10.46 18.79
C MET A 1 45.23 11.21 18.01
N TRP A 2 43.95 10.92 18.23
CA TRP A 2 42.85 11.49 17.43
C TRP A 2 42.31 12.73 18.14
N GLU A 3 42.23 13.86 17.46
CA GLU A 3 41.49 15.02 17.98
C GLU A 3 39.99 14.85 17.68
N VAL A 4 39.18 14.99 18.72
CA VAL A 4 37.72 15.03 18.64
C VAL A 4 37.29 16.48 18.86
N THR A 5 36.90 17.18 17.80
CA THR A 5 36.30 18.51 17.92
C THR A 5 34.79 18.38 18.14
N LYS A 6 34.31 18.70 19.35
CA LYS A 6 32.88 18.86 19.62
C LYS A 6 32.44 20.26 19.20
N GLN A 7 31.58 20.38 18.19
CA GLN A 7 30.93 21.64 17.87
C GLN A 7 29.92 21.98 18.98
N THR A 8 30.17 23.08 19.70
CA THR A 8 29.20 23.66 20.63
C THR A 8 28.43 24.76 19.90
N VAL A 9 27.13 24.53 19.66
CA VAL A 9 26.25 25.55 19.09
C VAL A 9 26.00 26.60 20.16
N ARG A 10 26.68 27.74 20.06
CA ARG A 10 26.39 28.93 20.87
C ARG A 10 25.21 29.66 20.24
N ALA A 11 24.04 29.55 20.86
CA ALA A 11 22.87 30.36 20.53
C ALA A 11 23.16 31.83 20.89
N GLY A 12 23.58 32.62 19.91
CA GLY A 12 23.67 34.07 20.02
C GLY A 12 22.29 34.69 19.84
N MET A 13 21.62 34.99 20.96
CA MET A 13 20.34 35.70 20.99
C MET A 13 20.58 37.21 21.04
N ARG A 14 20.59 37.92 19.90
CA ARG A 14 20.34 39.37 19.79
C ARG A 14 19.81 39.74 18.40
N GLY A 15 18.55 40.17 18.32
CA GLY A 15 17.97 40.74 17.09
C GLY A 15 16.44 40.76 17.11
N THR A 16 15.88 41.94 17.28
CA THR A 16 14.45 42.28 17.32
C THR A 16 13.71 42.03 15.99
N ALA A 17 12.43 41.62 16.11
CA ALA A 17 11.37 41.65 15.10
C ALA A 17 11.45 40.65 13.91
N ALA A 18 11.00 39.41 14.15
CA ALA A 18 10.31 38.55 13.17
C ALA A 18 9.71 37.34 13.90
N LEU A 19 8.68 37.57 14.72
CA LEU A 19 7.94 36.48 15.37
C LEU A 19 6.87 35.96 14.39
N ALA A 20 6.88 34.64 14.19
CA ALA A 20 5.81 33.81 13.59
C ALA A 20 5.94 33.32 12.13
N LEU A 21 7.13 32.90 11.65
CA LEU A 21 7.20 32.03 10.47
C LEU A 21 8.35 31.01 10.49
N ALA A 22 8.51 30.25 11.58
CA ALA A 22 9.55 29.21 11.67
C ALA A 22 9.08 27.85 12.22
N LEU A 23 7.76 27.63 12.35
CA LEU A 23 7.21 26.38 12.91
C LEU A 23 6.74 25.34 11.87
N VAL A 24 6.97 25.55 10.56
CA VAL A 24 6.48 24.65 9.48
C VAL A 24 7.63 24.02 8.69
N ILE A 25 8.69 23.54 9.34
CA ILE A 25 9.79 22.82 8.61
C ILE A 25 10.17 21.48 9.26
N GLY A 26 9.46 21.04 10.30
CA GLY A 26 9.84 19.85 11.07
C GLY A 26 9.10 18.55 10.76
N GLN A 27 8.08 18.54 9.89
CA GLN A 27 7.13 17.41 9.81
C GLN A 27 7.33 16.41 8.66
N SER A 28 8.38 16.49 7.84
CA SER A 28 8.39 15.82 6.53
C SER A 28 9.48 14.78 6.25
N ALA A 29 10.36 14.41 7.19
CA ALA A 29 11.40 13.40 6.89
C ALA A 29 10.86 11.96 6.77
N ALA A 30 9.84 11.59 7.56
CA ALA A 30 9.27 10.23 7.53
C ALA A 30 8.36 9.98 6.32
N ALA A 31 7.65 11.03 5.84
CA ALA A 31 6.77 10.93 4.67
C ALA A 31 7.55 10.87 3.34
N GLN A 32 8.74 11.48 3.28
CA GLN A 32 9.57 11.49 2.06
C GLN A 32 10.12 10.10 1.68
N ASN A 33 10.06 9.11 2.57
CA ASN A 33 10.61 7.77 2.34
C ASN A 33 9.54 6.68 2.11
N LEU A 34 8.24 6.99 2.23
CA LEU A 34 7.20 5.96 2.06
C LEU A 34 7.07 5.45 0.62
N PHE A 35 7.37 6.30 -0.36
CA PHE A 35 7.34 5.93 -1.77
C PHE A 35 8.67 5.37 -2.27
N ALA A 36 9.68 5.22 -1.40
CA ALA A 36 10.89 4.53 -1.76
C ALA A 36 10.63 3.03 -1.94
N PRO A 37 11.24 2.37 -2.94
CA PRO A 37 11.14 0.94 -3.11
C PRO A 37 11.68 0.18 -1.90
N VAL A 38 10.90 -0.76 -1.37
CA VAL A 38 11.31 -1.72 -0.35
C VAL A 38 11.55 -3.12 -0.94
N ALA A 39 10.96 -3.41 -2.09
CA ALA A 39 11.22 -4.60 -2.89
C ALA A 39 11.05 -4.27 -4.38
N ARG A 40 11.60 -5.14 -5.25
CA ARG A 40 11.43 -5.06 -6.71
C ARG A 40 11.12 -6.43 -7.29
N VAL A 41 10.22 -6.47 -8.26
CA VAL A 41 9.83 -7.67 -9.02
C VAL A 41 9.99 -7.33 -10.49
N ASN A 42 11.07 -7.78 -11.12
CA ASN A 42 11.46 -7.33 -12.46
C ASN A 42 11.54 -5.79 -12.51
N ASP A 43 10.80 -5.15 -13.43
CA ASP A 43 10.79 -3.70 -13.59
C ASP A 43 9.86 -2.98 -12.61
N GLU A 44 9.07 -3.73 -11.84
CA GLU A 44 8.07 -3.22 -10.91
C GLU A 44 8.63 -3.03 -9.50
N ALA A 45 8.34 -1.88 -8.88
CA ALA A 45 8.74 -1.56 -7.51
C ALA A 45 7.55 -1.68 -6.56
N ILE A 46 7.81 -2.21 -5.36
CA ILE A 46 6.89 -2.21 -4.23
C ILE A 46 7.40 -1.18 -3.22
N THR A 47 6.54 -0.25 -2.83
CA THR A 47 6.87 0.87 -1.94
C THR A 47 6.50 0.60 -0.49
N GLY A 48 7.10 1.35 0.43
CA GLY A 48 6.71 1.30 1.85
C GLY A 48 5.25 1.72 2.10
N TYR A 49 4.69 2.59 1.26
CA TYR A 49 3.29 2.97 1.29
C TYR A 49 2.38 1.79 0.97
N GLU A 50 2.65 1.05 -0.11
CA GLU A 50 1.89 -0.15 -0.48
C GLU A 50 1.91 -1.20 0.63
N VAL A 51 3.08 -1.43 1.26
CA VAL A 51 3.21 -2.34 2.40
C VAL A 51 2.31 -1.90 3.55
N GLN A 52 2.31 -0.61 3.92
CA GLN A 52 1.45 -0.12 5.00
C GLN A 52 -0.04 -0.24 4.68
N GLN A 53 -0.45 0.09 3.45
CA GLN A 53 -1.84 -0.01 3.03
C GLN A 53 -2.31 -1.46 3.01
N ARG A 54 -1.51 -2.36 2.44
CA ARG A 54 -1.78 -3.79 2.39
C ARG A 54 -1.87 -4.40 3.79
N GLN A 55 -0.95 -4.03 4.68
CA GLN A 55 -0.97 -4.49 6.07
C GLN A 55 -2.26 -4.09 6.79
N ARG A 56 -2.66 -2.81 6.69
CA ARG A 56 -3.92 -2.32 7.29
C ARG A 56 -5.13 -3.02 6.69
N PHE A 57 -5.15 -3.20 5.37
CA PHE A 57 -6.22 -3.91 4.68
C PHE A 57 -6.36 -5.35 5.17
N MET A 58 -5.25 -6.09 5.24
CA MET A 58 -5.24 -7.47 5.74
C MET A 58 -5.68 -7.55 7.20
N GLN A 59 -5.24 -6.62 8.05
CA GLN A 59 -5.69 -6.54 9.45
C GLN A 59 -7.19 -6.26 9.55
N LEU A 60 -7.72 -5.34 8.75
CA LEU A 60 -9.13 -4.99 8.73
C LEU A 60 -10.02 -6.18 8.37
N ILE A 61 -9.62 -6.96 7.37
CA ILE A 61 -10.39 -8.14 6.92
C ILE A 61 -10.07 -9.41 7.72
N GLY A 62 -9.25 -9.32 8.77
CA GLY A 62 -8.87 -10.46 9.60
C GLY A 62 -8.02 -11.52 8.89
N ALA A 63 -7.28 -11.15 7.85
CA ALA A 63 -6.38 -12.05 7.16
C ALA A 63 -5.13 -12.37 8.02
N PRO A 64 -4.61 -13.62 7.97
CA PRO A 64 -3.35 -13.97 8.63
C PRO A 64 -2.14 -13.35 7.91
N GLY A 65 -0.95 -13.45 8.52
CA GLY A 65 0.31 -13.02 7.88
C GLY A 65 0.45 -11.51 7.73
N THR A 66 0.15 -10.75 8.79
CA THR A 66 0.17 -9.28 8.78
C THR A 66 1.46 -8.68 9.34
N ASP A 67 2.49 -9.49 9.59
CA ASP A 67 3.84 -8.97 9.82
C ASP A 67 4.44 -8.42 8.53
N THR A 68 5.39 -7.49 8.67
CA THR A 68 5.95 -6.74 7.53
C THR A 68 6.49 -7.63 6.42
N ASN A 69 7.17 -8.73 6.75
CA ASN A 69 7.78 -9.60 5.75
C ASN A 69 6.70 -10.39 5.00
N SER A 70 5.74 -10.99 5.70
CA SER A 70 4.61 -11.67 5.07
C SER A 70 3.80 -10.74 4.15
N VAL A 71 3.64 -9.48 4.52
CA VAL A 71 2.96 -8.49 3.67
C VAL A 71 3.76 -8.19 2.41
N ILE A 72 5.08 -7.98 2.52
CA ILE A 72 5.96 -7.79 1.37
C ILE A 72 5.90 -9.00 0.44
N ASP A 73 5.98 -10.21 0.98
CA ASP A 73 5.88 -11.45 0.21
C ASP A 73 4.54 -11.54 -0.52
N SER A 74 3.43 -11.17 0.13
CA SER A 74 2.11 -11.15 -0.51
C SER A 74 2.03 -10.16 -1.68
N LEU A 75 2.70 -9.01 -1.58
CA LEU A 75 2.76 -8.02 -2.66
C LEU A 75 3.65 -8.50 -3.81
N ILE A 76 4.76 -9.17 -3.50
CA ILE A 76 5.61 -9.81 -4.50
C ILE A 76 4.82 -10.87 -5.27
N GLU A 77 4.08 -11.72 -4.57
CA GLU A 77 3.19 -12.70 -5.19
C GLU A 77 2.15 -12.05 -6.09
N ASP A 78 1.53 -10.96 -5.64
CA ASP A 78 0.50 -10.25 -6.42
C ASP A 78 1.10 -9.67 -7.72
N ARG A 79 2.33 -9.11 -7.68
CA ARG A 79 3.06 -8.66 -8.89
C ARG A 79 3.37 -9.81 -9.84
N LEU A 80 3.87 -10.93 -9.32
CA LEU A 80 4.15 -12.12 -10.14
C LEU A 80 2.88 -12.70 -10.78
N ARG A 81 1.77 -12.75 -10.04
CA ARG A 81 0.46 -13.16 -10.58
C ARG A 81 0.01 -12.22 -11.68
N GLY A 82 0.12 -10.90 -11.48
CA GLY A 82 -0.20 -9.89 -12.49
C GLY A 82 0.53 -10.12 -13.81
N GLN A 83 1.84 -10.34 -13.74
CA GLN A 83 2.66 -10.61 -14.94
C GLN A 83 2.25 -11.90 -15.66
N ILE A 84 1.89 -12.96 -14.92
CA ILE A 84 1.40 -14.20 -15.53
C ILE A 84 0.05 -13.99 -16.22
N LEU A 85 -0.85 -13.21 -15.62
CA LEU A 85 -2.16 -12.90 -16.18
C LEU A 85 -2.04 -12.08 -17.47
N GLU A 86 -1.17 -11.08 -17.48
CA GLU A 86 -0.85 -10.28 -18.67
C GLU A 86 -0.29 -11.17 -19.80
N GLN A 87 0.66 -12.06 -19.49
CA GLN A 87 1.20 -13.02 -20.46
C GLN A 87 0.14 -13.99 -21.00
N ALA A 88 -0.88 -14.29 -20.21
CA ALA A 88 -2.02 -15.11 -20.61
C ALA A 88 -3.09 -14.32 -21.40
N GLY A 89 -2.92 -13.00 -21.58
CA GLY A 89 -3.92 -12.14 -22.22
C GLY A 89 -5.20 -11.98 -21.40
N LEU A 90 -5.13 -12.19 -20.08
CA LEU A 90 -6.27 -12.08 -19.17
C LEU A 90 -6.26 -10.72 -18.49
N GLU A 91 -7.25 -9.88 -18.83
CA GLU A 91 -7.49 -8.60 -18.18
C GLU A 91 -8.88 -8.59 -17.53
N VAL A 92 -8.98 -8.03 -16.33
CA VAL A 92 -10.27 -7.86 -15.66
C VAL A 92 -10.95 -6.59 -16.18
N THR A 93 -12.14 -6.74 -16.74
CA THR A 93 -12.92 -5.57 -17.20
C THR A 93 -13.35 -4.70 -16.01
N PRO A 94 -13.60 -3.40 -16.23
CA PRO A 94 -14.14 -2.53 -15.17
C PRO A 94 -15.42 -3.09 -14.52
N ASP A 95 -16.27 -3.75 -15.30
CA ASP A 95 -17.47 -4.42 -14.80
C ASP A 95 -17.14 -5.63 -13.92
N GLY A 96 -16.15 -6.44 -14.32
CA GLY A 96 -15.65 -7.55 -13.51
C GLY A 96 -15.06 -7.08 -12.18
N ILE A 97 -14.34 -5.96 -12.17
CA ILE A 97 -13.81 -5.35 -10.94
C ILE A 97 -14.96 -4.94 -10.02
N ARG A 98 -15.97 -4.22 -10.54
CA ARG A 98 -17.15 -3.80 -9.76
C ARG A 98 -17.95 -4.99 -9.21
N ALA A 99 -18.11 -6.04 -10.00
CA ALA A 99 -18.75 -7.27 -9.57
C ALA A 99 -17.95 -7.96 -8.45
N GLY A 100 -16.62 -8.05 -8.59
CA GLY A 100 -15.74 -8.61 -7.58
C GLY A 100 -15.75 -7.81 -6.26
N MET A 101 -15.77 -6.48 -6.34
CA MET A 101 -15.90 -5.62 -5.17
C MET A 101 -17.26 -5.79 -4.48
N THR A 102 -18.35 -5.89 -5.26
CA THR A 102 -19.70 -6.17 -4.74
C THR A 102 -19.75 -7.52 -4.03
N GLU A 103 -19.23 -8.57 -4.68
CA GLU A 103 -19.18 -9.92 -4.08
C GLU A 103 -18.36 -9.92 -2.79
N PHE A 104 -17.21 -9.26 -2.79
CA PHE A 104 -16.33 -9.21 -1.62
C PHE A 104 -16.99 -8.48 -0.44
N ALA A 105 -17.53 -7.28 -0.67
CA ALA A 105 -18.23 -6.52 0.37
C ALA A 105 -19.44 -7.29 0.91
N GLY A 106 -20.20 -7.96 0.02
CA GLY A 106 -21.36 -8.76 0.38
C GLY A 106 -21.07 -9.93 1.31
N ARG A 107 -19.82 -10.40 1.41
CA ARG A 107 -19.42 -11.45 2.38
C ARG A 107 -19.51 -11.00 3.83
N ALA A 108 -19.49 -9.69 4.06
CA ALA A 108 -19.68 -9.06 5.36
C ALA A 108 -21.06 -8.40 5.50
N ASP A 109 -22.02 -8.75 4.64
CA ASP A 109 -23.35 -8.13 4.57
C ASP A 109 -23.31 -6.60 4.31
N LEU A 110 -22.28 -6.13 3.58
CA LEU A 110 -22.11 -4.72 3.24
C LEU A 110 -22.28 -4.49 1.73
N THR A 111 -22.78 -3.30 1.38
CA THR A 111 -22.63 -2.76 0.02
C THR A 111 -21.19 -2.31 -0.23
N THR A 112 -20.80 -2.17 -1.51
CA THR A 112 -19.48 -1.66 -1.88
C THR A 112 -19.22 -0.28 -1.25
N ASP A 113 -20.19 0.63 -1.29
CA ASP A 113 -20.06 1.99 -0.73
C ASP A 113 -19.88 1.98 0.79
N GLU A 114 -20.57 1.08 1.51
CA GLU A 114 -20.38 0.92 2.95
C GLU A 114 -19.00 0.36 3.27
N PHE A 115 -18.53 -0.62 2.52
CA PHE A 115 -17.19 -1.17 2.70
C PHE A 115 -16.10 -0.12 2.41
N LEU A 116 -16.27 0.70 1.36
CA LEU A 116 -15.36 1.82 1.07
C LEU A 116 -15.33 2.86 2.20
N LYS A 117 -16.47 3.12 2.86
CA LYS A 117 -16.50 3.98 4.06
C LYS A 117 -15.70 3.37 5.21
N VAL A 118 -15.82 2.07 5.45
CA VAL A 118 -15.04 1.36 6.48
C VAL A 118 -13.54 1.44 6.16
N LEU A 119 -13.14 1.23 4.91
CA LEU A 119 -11.75 1.39 4.47
C LEU A 119 -11.22 2.81 4.69
N GLY A 120 -12.02 3.82 4.34
CA GLY A 120 -11.68 5.22 4.55
C GLY A 120 -11.48 5.57 6.03
N GLN A 121 -12.33 5.05 6.92
CA GLN A 121 -12.18 5.20 8.38
C GLN A 121 -10.90 4.54 8.90
N ALA A 122 -10.48 3.43 8.31
CA ALA A 122 -9.23 2.74 8.61
C ALA A 122 -8.00 3.33 7.87
N GLN A 123 -8.16 4.45 7.15
CA GLN A 123 -7.12 5.10 6.36
C GLN A 123 -6.47 4.14 5.33
N ILE A 124 -7.31 3.35 4.66
CA ILE A 124 -6.95 2.46 3.55
C ILE A 124 -7.51 3.06 2.26
N SER A 125 -6.69 3.14 1.22
CA SER A 125 -7.09 3.62 -0.10
C SER A 125 -8.02 2.62 -0.78
N GLU A 126 -9.00 3.12 -1.53
CA GLU A 126 -9.84 2.30 -2.41
C GLU A 126 -8.98 1.51 -3.41
N GLU A 127 -7.89 2.09 -3.89
CA GLU A 127 -6.94 1.46 -4.80
C GLU A 127 -6.38 0.14 -4.22
N THR A 128 -6.02 0.12 -2.94
CA THR A 128 -5.55 -1.11 -2.27
C THR A 128 -6.58 -2.24 -2.35
N PHE A 129 -7.86 -1.89 -2.19
CA PHE A 129 -8.95 -2.86 -2.28
C PHE A 129 -9.19 -3.30 -3.73
N ARG A 130 -9.24 -2.33 -4.67
CA ARG A 130 -9.43 -2.59 -6.09
C ARG A 130 -8.34 -3.50 -6.65
N ASP A 131 -7.07 -3.21 -6.37
CA ASP A 131 -5.92 -3.97 -6.88
C ASP A 131 -5.93 -5.40 -6.35
N PHE A 132 -6.30 -5.58 -5.08
CA PHE A 132 -6.51 -6.90 -4.50
C PHE A 132 -7.63 -7.68 -5.21
N ILE A 133 -8.75 -7.02 -5.54
CA ILE A 133 -9.85 -7.66 -6.28
C ILE A 133 -9.41 -8.05 -7.69
N VAL A 134 -8.69 -7.18 -8.41
CA VAL A 134 -8.17 -7.45 -9.75
C VAL A 134 -7.33 -8.73 -9.74
N ILE A 135 -6.31 -8.78 -8.88
CA ILE A 135 -5.41 -9.94 -8.82
C ILE A 135 -6.15 -11.21 -8.39
N SER A 136 -6.98 -11.12 -7.34
CA SER A 136 -7.67 -12.30 -6.81
C SER A 136 -8.71 -12.87 -7.77
N ALA A 137 -9.45 -12.02 -8.51
CA ALA A 137 -10.45 -12.44 -9.47
C ALA A 137 -9.81 -13.06 -10.71
N ALA A 138 -8.86 -12.34 -11.32
CA ALA A 138 -8.16 -12.80 -12.52
C ALA A 138 -7.42 -14.12 -12.28
N TRP A 139 -6.78 -14.28 -11.12
CA TRP A 139 -6.10 -15.52 -10.77
C TRP A 139 -7.07 -16.70 -10.66
N ARG A 140 -8.24 -16.50 -10.03
CA ARG A 140 -9.27 -17.56 -9.96
C ARG A 140 -9.76 -17.94 -11.35
N ASP A 141 -9.97 -16.96 -12.23
CA ASP A 141 -10.44 -17.22 -13.59
C ASP A 141 -9.40 -17.98 -14.43
N LEU A 142 -8.11 -17.62 -14.32
CA LEU A 142 -7.02 -18.37 -14.94
C LEU A 142 -6.98 -19.84 -14.48
N ILE A 143 -7.09 -20.07 -13.17
CA ILE A 143 -7.07 -21.43 -12.60
C ILE A 143 -8.28 -22.23 -13.09
N ARG A 144 -9.48 -21.64 -13.12
CA ARG A 144 -10.67 -22.31 -13.67
C ARG A 144 -10.49 -22.65 -15.15
N ALA A 145 -9.99 -21.71 -15.96
CA ALA A 145 -9.78 -21.93 -17.39
C ALA A 145 -8.74 -23.04 -17.65
N ARG A 146 -7.73 -23.18 -16.79
CA ARG A 146 -6.67 -24.18 -16.95
C ARG A 146 -7.08 -25.59 -16.49
N TYR A 147 -7.89 -25.70 -15.45
CA TYR A 147 -8.12 -27.00 -14.77
C TYR A 147 -9.58 -27.46 -14.72
N ASN A 148 -10.55 -26.56 -14.96
CA ASN A 148 -11.98 -26.86 -14.91
C ASN A 148 -12.69 -26.59 -16.24
N GLY A 149 -11.93 -26.33 -17.31
CA GLY A 149 -12.39 -26.17 -18.69
C GLY A 149 -12.31 -27.45 -19.50
#